data_AF-A0A1V2CDR2-F1
#
_entry.id   AF-A0A1V2CDR2-F1
#
_cell.length_a   1.000
_cell.length_b   1.000
_cell.length_c   1.000
_cell.angle_alpha   90.00
_cell.angle_beta   90.00
_cell.angle_gamma   90.00
#
_symmetry.space_group_name_H-M   'P 1'
#
loop_
_entity.id
_entity.type
_entity.pdbx_description
1 polymer ?
#
loop_
_entity_poly.entity_id
_entity_poly.type
_entity_poly.pdbx_seq_one_letter_code
_entity_poly.pdbx_strand_id
1 'polypeptide(L)'
;MKNIKIVSLTACMTWMLSLMFFSSCSNDDSASVYTGAPVIESISRSGYDTAGNLLPSTPVTLVDPKNYYIIHGKGLLSTQKVYFNDFETYFRPTFVTDTDIVILVDEKTPYANAANQLKVVTGSGTAVFNLTVAPPAPTFNWFNSINAQEGDMVTLNGDYFLNPIVKVGTENVPVVSSTLTEIKFKMPANATDKYVSVTNISGTAVSAEAIGSALYDDVMQGDAGHWMWQTADSFDTGYKVDKVQGESSIKFVFGGWNGADMKFNSRDVSKYKAFRVKVKSISANTNASITFVFGGWAYQIKKSLATNWTTIEIPFSEIGNPTTFDQLTLQESGGFGGNTILMDDMGFVLK
;
A
#
# COMPACT_ATOMS: atom_id res chain seq x y z
N MET A 1 18.93 98.32 -26.51
CA MET A 1 19.37 97.33 -25.50
C MET A 1 18.16 96.49 -25.09
N LYS A 2 18.04 95.25 -25.58
CA LYS A 2 16.99 94.30 -25.19
C LYS A 2 17.59 92.89 -25.18
N ASN A 3 17.29 92.18 -24.09
CA ASN A 3 17.91 90.94 -23.61
C ASN A 3 17.75 89.76 -24.57
N ILE A 4 18.86 89.16 -25.02
CA ILE A 4 18.88 87.81 -25.60
C ILE A 4 18.76 86.83 -24.43
N LYS A 5 17.61 86.15 -24.34
CA LYS A 5 17.31 85.19 -23.28
C LYS A 5 18.15 83.93 -23.44
N ILE A 6 18.85 83.57 -22.37
CA ILE A 6 19.65 82.35 -22.09
C ILE A 6 18.83 81.03 -22.15
N VAL A 7 17.67 81.02 -22.82
CA VAL A 7 16.72 79.89 -22.81
C VAL A 7 17.02 78.84 -23.89
N SER A 8 17.91 79.11 -24.84
CA SER A 8 18.13 78.20 -25.98
C SER A 8 19.26 77.17 -25.79
N LEU A 9 20.11 77.27 -24.76
CA LEU A 9 21.25 76.36 -24.58
C LEU A 9 21.01 75.28 -23.51
N THR A 10 20.17 75.56 -22.51
CA THR A 10 19.84 74.59 -21.44
C THR A 10 18.86 73.51 -21.90
N ALA A 11 18.03 73.80 -22.90
CA ALA A 11 17.03 72.85 -23.44
C ALA A 11 17.66 71.77 -24.33
N CYS A 12 18.78 72.05 -25.00
CA CYS A 12 19.46 71.06 -25.85
C CYS A 12 20.29 70.05 -25.05
N MET A 13 20.78 70.42 -23.85
CA MET A 13 21.63 69.55 -23.03
C MET A 13 20.81 68.61 -22.11
N THR A 14 19.56 68.96 -21.79
CA THR A 14 18.64 68.09 -21.02
C THR A 14 17.91 67.06 -21.88
N TRP A 15 17.84 67.25 -23.20
CA TRP A 15 17.23 66.29 -24.12
C TRP A 15 18.19 65.20 -24.63
N MET A 16 19.52 65.42 -24.53
CA MET A 16 20.52 64.41 -24.86
C MET A 16 20.85 63.45 -23.69
N LEU A 17 20.53 63.82 -22.44
CA LEU A 17 20.83 63.01 -21.26
C LEU A 17 19.70 62.05 -20.84
N SER A 18 18.49 62.23 -21.37
CA SER A 18 17.33 61.34 -21.14
C SER A 18 17.30 60.11 -22.06
N LEU A 19 18.20 60.03 -23.05
CA LEU A 19 18.31 58.88 -23.97
C LEU A 19 19.32 57.81 -23.52
N MET A 20 20.01 58.01 -22.39
CA MET A 20 21.06 57.09 -21.91
C MET A 20 20.65 56.16 -20.74
N PHE A 21 19.37 56.15 -20.34
CA PHE A 21 18.88 55.30 -19.23
C PHE A 21 17.92 54.17 -19.63
N PHE A 22 17.84 53.81 -20.92
CA PHE A 22 17.11 52.62 -21.39
C PHE A 22 18.02 51.58 -22.08
N SER A 23 19.23 51.38 -21.57
CA SER A 23 19.99 50.17 -21.86
C SER A 23 19.77 49.18 -20.70
N SER A 24 18.74 48.35 -20.81
CA SER A 24 18.64 47.08 -20.08
C SER A 24 17.69 46.15 -20.82
N CYS A 25 18.19 44.94 -21.05
CA CYS A 25 17.64 43.85 -21.85
C CYS A 25 17.53 44.14 -23.35
N SER A 26 18.61 43.84 -24.09
CA SER A 26 18.44 43.27 -25.42
C SER A 26 17.46 42.10 -25.31
N ASN A 27 16.40 42.09 -26.12
CA ASN A 27 15.68 40.86 -26.43
C ASN A 27 16.68 39.97 -27.17
N ASP A 28 17.45 39.20 -26.41
CA ASP A 28 18.17 38.04 -26.92
C ASP A 28 17.15 36.89 -27.06
N ASP A 29 16.08 37.12 -27.82
CA ASP A 29 15.11 36.10 -28.26
C ASP A 29 15.71 35.22 -29.38
N SER A 30 17.03 35.26 -29.54
CA SER A 30 17.77 34.40 -30.47
C SER A 30 18.22 33.12 -29.77
N ALA A 31 17.45 32.60 -28.81
CA ALA A 31 17.46 31.16 -28.61
C ALA A 31 16.96 30.56 -29.92
N SER A 32 17.86 29.93 -30.67
CA SER A 32 17.57 29.30 -31.95
C SER A 32 16.43 28.30 -31.76
N VAL A 33 15.20 28.71 -32.04
CA VAL A 33 14.00 27.87 -31.93
C VAL A 33 14.22 26.69 -32.84
N TYR A 34 14.20 25.49 -32.26
CA TYR A 34 14.38 24.28 -33.02
C TYR A 34 13.19 24.09 -33.97
N THR A 35 13.45 24.03 -35.28
CA THR A 35 12.43 23.98 -36.33
C THR A 35 12.12 22.55 -36.81
N GLY A 36 12.80 21.54 -36.26
CA GLY A 36 12.59 20.13 -36.60
C GLY A 36 11.42 19.48 -35.87
N ALA A 37 11.20 18.19 -36.13
CA ALA A 37 10.25 17.37 -35.37
C ALA A 37 10.73 17.22 -33.91
N PRO A 38 9.82 17.25 -32.93
CA PRO A 38 10.18 17.21 -31.51
C PRO A 38 10.96 15.95 -31.17
N VAL A 39 11.90 16.06 -30.22
CA VAL A 39 12.73 14.95 -29.74
C VAL A 39 12.70 14.95 -28.22
N ILE A 40 12.56 13.77 -27.61
CA ILE A 40 12.75 13.55 -26.18
C ILE A 40 14.12 12.90 -26.02
N GLU A 41 15.05 13.57 -25.33
CA GLU A 41 16.40 13.07 -25.08
C GLU A 41 16.49 12.36 -23.73
N SER A 42 15.79 12.87 -22.71
CA SER A 42 15.71 12.22 -21.40
C SER A 42 14.49 12.67 -20.60
N ILE A 43 14.22 11.94 -19.52
CA ILE A 43 13.29 12.35 -18.47
C ILE A 43 13.99 12.19 -17.13
N SER A 44 13.90 13.17 -16.24
CA SER A 44 14.51 13.14 -14.92
C SER A 44 13.52 13.58 -13.84
N ARG A 45 13.69 13.09 -12.61
CA ARG A 45 12.82 13.43 -11.48
C ARG A 45 13.11 14.86 -11.02
N SER A 46 12.05 15.62 -10.73
CA SER A 46 12.13 16.98 -10.19
C SER A 46 11.52 17.04 -8.79
N GLY A 47 12.19 17.73 -7.88
CA GLY A 47 11.75 17.91 -6.51
C GLY A 47 12.89 17.91 -5.51
N TYR A 48 12.54 17.68 -4.26
CA TYR A 48 13.47 17.65 -3.13
C TYR A 48 13.39 16.30 -2.42
N ASP A 49 14.50 15.87 -1.83
CA ASP A 49 14.53 14.75 -0.90
C ASP A 49 13.89 15.13 0.46
N THR A 50 13.78 14.16 1.37
CA THR A 50 13.23 14.37 2.72
C THR A 50 14.08 15.33 3.57
N ALA A 51 15.35 15.54 3.23
CA ALA A 51 16.25 16.46 3.90
C ALA A 51 16.23 17.89 3.28
N GLY A 52 15.42 18.11 2.24
CA GLY A 52 15.29 19.40 1.56
C GLY A 52 16.37 19.67 0.51
N ASN A 53 17.19 18.68 0.15
CA ASN A 53 18.14 18.81 -0.96
C ASN A 53 17.44 18.60 -2.29
N LEU A 54 17.87 19.32 -3.32
CA LEU A 54 17.39 19.08 -4.69
C LEU A 54 17.74 17.66 -5.13
N LEU A 55 16.76 16.98 -5.72
CA LEU A 55 17.00 15.69 -6.35
C LEU A 55 17.96 15.87 -7.55
N PRO A 56 18.92 14.96 -7.74
CA PRO A 56 19.80 15.03 -8.89
C PRO A 56 18.98 14.82 -10.17
N SER A 57 19.23 15.63 -11.21
CA SER A 57 18.63 15.48 -12.54
C SER A 57 19.25 14.31 -13.31
N THR A 58 19.10 13.11 -12.76
CA THR A 58 19.57 11.87 -13.37
C THR A 58 18.48 11.33 -14.30
N PRO A 59 18.79 11.00 -15.56
CA PRO A 59 17.83 10.36 -16.45
C PRO A 59 17.27 9.06 -15.87
N VAL A 60 15.96 8.87 -16.00
CA VAL A 60 15.23 7.68 -15.58
C VAL A 60 14.37 7.12 -16.71
N THR A 61 14.05 5.84 -16.63
CA THR A 61 13.06 5.18 -17.51
C THR A 61 11.88 4.62 -16.72
N LEU A 62 11.81 4.91 -15.42
CA LEU A 62 10.72 4.56 -14.51
C LEU A 62 10.20 5.84 -13.87
N VAL A 63 8.89 6.06 -13.94
CA VAL A 63 8.23 7.23 -13.34
C VAL A 63 7.15 6.82 -12.35
N ASP A 64 7.06 7.56 -11.26
CA ASP A 64 6.08 7.37 -10.20
C ASP A 64 4.95 8.39 -10.40
N PRO A 65 3.68 7.96 -10.38
CA PRO A 65 2.54 8.87 -10.29
C PRO A 65 2.69 9.84 -9.11
N LYS A 66 2.05 11.01 -9.19
CA LYS A 66 2.10 12.09 -8.18
C LYS A 66 3.46 12.74 -7.98
N ASN A 67 4.42 12.51 -8.87
CA ASN A 67 5.74 13.15 -8.83
C ASN A 67 5.96 14.04 -10.05
N TYR A 68 6.73 15.12 -9.86
CA TYR A 68 7.16 15.98 -10.95
C TYR A 68 8.37 15.40 -11.67
N TYR A 69 8.36 15.54 -12.99
CA TYR A 69 9.45 15.17 -13.88
C TYR A 69 9.76 16.30 -14.86
N ILE A 70 11.01 16.34 -15.31
CA ILE A 70 11.47 17.21 -16.39
C ILE A 70 11.66 16.32 -17.61
N ILE A 71 10.89 16.57 -18.67
CA ILE A 71 11.11 15.97 -19.99
C ILE A 71 12.06 16.91 -20.73
N HIS A 72 13.27 16.44 -21.00
CA HIS A 72 14.32 17.19 -21.68
C HIS A 72 14.47 16.76 -23.13
N GLY A 73 14.65 17.71 -24.04
CA GLY A 73 14.81 17.44 -25.46
C GLY A 73 14.85 18.69 -26.34
N LYS A 74 14.20 18.63 -27.51
CA LYS A 74 14.21 19.69 -28.53
C LYS A 74 12.84 19.87 -29.18
N GLY A 75 12.49 21.10 -29.55
CA GLY A 75 11.24 21.41 -30.26
C GLY A 75 9.99 21.28 -29.40
N LEU A 76 10.13 21.47 -28.07
CA LEU A 76 9.05 21.25 -27.10
C LEU A 76 8.17 22.50 -26.89
N LEU A 77 8.58 23.67 -27.40
CA LEU A 77 7.91 24.94 -27.10
C LEU A 77 6.43 24.98 -27.54
N SER A 78 6.10 24.25 -28.61
CA SER A 78 4.75 24.16 -29.16
C SER A 78 3.97 22.93 -28.67
N THR A 79 4.32 22.38 -27.50
CA THR A 79 3.62 21.22 -26.92
C THR A 79 2.13 21.50 -26.74
N GLN A 80 1.31 20.61 -27.28
CA GLN A 80 -0.14 20.62 -27.19
C GLN A 80 -0.65 19.59 -26.20
N LYS A 81 -0.04 18.39 -26.20
CA LYS A 81 -0.44 17.26 -25.36
C LYS A 81 0.75 16.43 -24.92
N VAL A 82 0.67 15.91 -23.69
CA VAL A 82 1.62 14.94 -23.17
C VAL A 82 0.83 13.72 -22.70
N TYR A 83 1.30 12.53 -23.05
CA TYR A 83 0.69 11.27 -22.67
C TYR A 83 1.70 10.37 -21.99
N PHE A 84 1.29 9.77 -20.88
CA PHE A 84 1.97 8.63 -20.28
C PHE A 84 1.06 7.42 -20.48
N ASN A 85 1.54 6.37 -21.15
CA ASN A 85 0.75 5.16 -21.40
C ASN A 85 -0.63 5.45 -22.04
N ASP A 86 -0.63 6.33 -23.05
CA ASP A 86 -1.82 6.86 -23.75
C ASP A 86 -2.84 7.62 -22.89
N PHE A 87 -2.55 7.83 -21.61
CA PHE A 87 -3.31 8.70 -20.73
C PHE A 87 -2.83 10.15 -20.84
N GLU A 88 -3.73 11.05 -21.26
CA GLU A 88 -3.43 12.47 -21.40
C GLU A 88 -3.16 13.08 -20.02
N THR A 89 -1.96 13.60 -19.81
CA THR A 89 -1.53 14.22 -18.55
C THR A 89 -1.43 15.72 -18.75
N TYR A 90 -2.10 16.45 -17.86
CA TYR A 90 -2.08 17.91 -17.89
C TYR A 90 -0.67 18.44 -17.58
N PHE A 91 -0.25 19.45 -18.35
CA PHE A 91 0.94 20.24 -18.07
C PHE A 91 0.58 21.73 -18.07
N ARG A 92 1.35 22.53 -17.34
CA ARG A 92 1.19 23.99 -17.34
C ARG A 92 1.99 24.57 -18.51
N PRO A 93 1.39 25.33 -19.44
CA PRO A 93 2.13 25.91 -20.57
C PRO A 93 3.30 26.80 -20.15
N THR A 94 3.22 27.47 -19.00
CA THR A 94 4.30 28.29 -18.43
C THR A 94 5.52 27.49 -17.97
N PHE A 95 5.42 26.15 -17.90
CA PHE A 95 6.50 25.23 -17.54
C PHE A 95 7.11 24.54 -18.76
N VAL A 96 6.83 25.06 -19.95
CA VAL A 96 7.33 24.55 -21.23
C VAL A 96 8.29 25.56 -21.82
N THR A 97 9.50 25.09 -22.14
CA THR A 97 10.48 25.80 -22.96
C THR A 97 10.69 25.01 -24.25
N ASP A 98 11.57 25.46 -25.14
CA ASP A 98 11.92 24.66 -26.33
C ASP A 98 12.67 23.36 -25.99
N THR A 99 13.28 23.29 -24.79
CA THR A 99 14.12 22.18 -24.35
C THR A 99 13.51 21.36 -23.22
N ASP A 100 12.60 21.91 -22.43
CA ASP A 100 12.15 21.28 -21.18
C ASP A 100 10.63 21.42 -20.97
N ILE A 101 10.02 20.35 -20.47
CA ILE A 101 8.64 20.37 -19.95
C ILE A 101 8.68 19.87 -18.52
N VAL A 102 8.25 20.72 -17.56
CA VAL A 102 8.03 20.27 -16.17
C VAL A 102 6.58 19.80 -16.02
N ILE A 103 6.40 18.53 -15.69
CA ILE A 103 5.08 17.88 -15.65
C ILE A 103 4.90 17.00 -14.40
N LEU A 104 3.69 16.99 -13.85
CA LEU A 104 3.28 16.07 -12.78
C LEU A 104 2.65 14.83 -13.43
N VAL A 105 3.19 13.64 -13.19
CA VAL A 105 2.56 12.39 -13.67
C VAL A 105 1.26 12.17 -12.90
N ASP A 106 0.16 11.99 -13.63
CA ASP A 106 -1.18 11.87 -13.05
C ASP A 106 -1.31 10.58 -12.22
N GLU A 107 -2.07 10.63 -11.13
CA GLU A 107 -2.32 9.46 -10.29
C GLU A 107 -3.12 8.36 -11.01
N LYS A 108 -3.88 8.73 -12.04
CA LYS A 108 -4.71 7.84 -12.85
C LYS A 108 -3.96 7.25 -14.04
N THR A 109 -2.69 7.61 -14.24
CA THR A 109 -1.88 7.06 -15.32
C THR A 109 -1.83 5.53 -15.20
N PRO A 110 -2.27 4.78 -16.23
CA PRO A 110 -2.24 3.33 -16.21
C PRO A 110 -0.82 2.78 -16.09
N TYR A 111 -0.61 1.77 -15.26
CA TYR A 111 0.65 1.05 -15.11
C TYR A 111 0.55 -0.42 -15.56
N ALA A 112 -0.67 -0.96 -15.66
CA ALA A 112 -0.93 -2.33 -16.08
C ALA A 112 -1.45 -2.39 -17.52
N ASN A 113 -1.04 -3.38 -18.30
CA ASN A 113 -1.41 -3.56 -19.72
C ASN A 113 -1.22 -2.27 -20.54
N ALA A 114 -0.14 -1.55 -20.25
CA ALA A 114 0.10 -0.20 -20.72
C ALA A 114 1.14 -0.15 -21.84
N ALA A 115 1.14 0.93 -22.63
CA ALA A 115 2.05 1.10 -23.77
C ALA A 115 3.53 1.16 -23.37
N ASN A 116 3.83 1.51 -22.12
CA ASN A 116 5.18 1.80 -21.62
C ASN A 116 5.90 2.88 -22.43
N GLN A 117 5.18 3.99 -22.66
CA GLN A 117 5.67 5.10 -23.47
C GLN A 117 5.21 6.46 -22.93
N LEU A 118 6.10 7.43 -23.04
CA LEU A 118 5.80 8.85 -23.03
C LEU A 118 5.67 9.35 -24.45
N LYS A 119 4.63 10.13 -24.71
CA LYS A 119 4.37 10.74 -26.01
C LYS A 119 4.11 12.23 -25.83
N VAL A 120 4.88 13.06 -26.53
CA VAL A 120 4.72 14.52 -26.56
C VAL A 120 4.28 14.93 -27.96
N VAL A 121 3.09 15.53 -28.05
CA VAL A 121 2.53 16.04 -29.31
C VAL A 121 2.74 17.55 -29.34
N THR A 122 3.44 18.03 -30.37
CA THR A 122 3.70 19.45 -30.60
C THR A 122 3.11 19.90 -31.93
N GLY A 123 3.13 21.21 -32.22
CA GLY A 123 2.70 21.73 -33.52
C GLY A 123 3.54 21.19 -34.70
N SER A 124 4.77 20.75 -34.44
CA SER A 124 5.73 20.27 -35.45
C SER A 124 5.79 18.74 -35.57
N GLY A 125 5.06 17.99 -34.75
CA GLY A 125 5.03 16.53 -34.83
C GLY A 125 4.79 15.84 -33.49
N THR A 126 5.26 14.60 -33.36
CA THR A 126 5.12 13.80 -32.14
C THR A 126 6.43 13.12 -31.81
N ALA A 127 6.88 13.25 -30.56
CA ALA A 127 8.00 12.53 -30.00
C ALA A 127 7.50 11.38 -29.13
N VAL A 128 8.16 10.22 -29.20
CA VAL A 128 7.86 9.05 -28.37
C VAL A 128 9.13 8.63 -27.65
N PHE A 129 9.01 8.27 -26.38
CA PHE A 129 10.10 7.82 -25.52
C PHE A 129 9.64 6.60 -24.71
N ASN A 130 10.45 5.54 -24.66
CA ASN A 130 10.12 4.35 -23.90
C ASN A 130 10.33 4.60 -22.40
N LEU A 131 9.29 4.40 -21.61
CA LEU A 131 9.38 4.47 -20.15
C LEU A 131 8.31 3.60 -19.50
N THR A 132 8.54 3.20 -18.26
CA THR A 132 7.57 2.46 -17.45
C THR A 132 6.97 3.40 -16.41
N VAL A 133 5.66 3.27 -16.18
CA VAL A 133 4.99 3.91 -15.04
C VAL A 133 4.91 2.89 -13.91
N ALA A 134 5.46 3.24 -12.75
CA ALA A 134 5.50 2.37 -11.60
C ALA A 134 4.08 2.12 -11.05
N PRO A 135 3.70 0.86 -10.73
CA PRO A 135 2.51 0.61 -9.91
C PRO A 135 2.75 1.15 -8.49
N PRO A 136 1.72 1.29 -7.65
CA PRO A 136 1.93 1.42 -6.21
C PRO A 136 2.65 0.19 -5.63
N ALA A 137 3.29 0.34 -4.47
CA ALA A 137 3.81 -0.81 -3.72
C ALA A 137 2.66 -1.78 -3.40
N PRO A 138 2.90 -3.10 -3.43
CA PRO A 138 1.84 -4.08 -3.22
C PRO A 138 1.26 -3.96 -1.81
N THR A 139 0.00 -4.34 -1.65
CA THR A 139 -0.62 -4.59 -0.35
C THR A 139 -0.75 -6.10 -0.15
N PHE A 140 -0.75 -6.53 1.10
CA PHE A 140 -0.98 -7.92 1.47
C PHE A 140 -2.15 -7.94 2.45
N ASN A 141 -3.30 -8.45 2.02
CA ASN A 141 -4.49 -8.50 2.86
C ASN A 141 -4.57 -9.82 3.62
N TRP A 142 -4.50 -10.94 2.90
CA TRP A 142 -4.61 -12.28 3.46
C TRP A 142 -4.04 -13.34 2.50
N PHE A 143 -3.77 -14.52 3.02
CA PHE A 143 -3.50 -15.69 2.20
C PHE A 143 -4.13 -16.93 2.82
N ASN A 144 -4.61 -17.84 1.97
CA ASN A 144 -5.33 -19.04 2.39
C ASN A 144 -4.82 -20.27 1.61
N SER A 145 -4.48 -21.39 2.25
CA SER A 145 -4.46 -21.56 3.72
C SER A 145 -3.13 -21.15 4.34
N ILE A 146 -3.19 -20.54 5.52
CA ILE A 146 -2.05 -20.28 6.40
C ILE A 146 -1.35 -21.59 6.76
N ASN A 147 -2.10 -22.68 6.90
CA ASN A 147 -1.61 -24.01 7.27
C ASN A 147 -1.31 -24.91 6.06
N ALA A 148 -1.25 -24.35 4.84
CA ALA A 148 -0.93 -25.06 3.62
C ALA A 148 0.36 -25.89 3.75
N GLN A 149 0.28 -27.14 3.30
CA GLN A 149 1.40 -28.07 3.23
C GLN A 149 2.12 -27.95 1.89
N GLU A 150 3.30 -28.56 1.79
CA GLU A 150 4.05 -28.60 0.52
C GLU A 150 3.16 -29.07 -0.64
N GLY A 151 3.18 -28.32 -1.74
CA GLY A 151 2.43 -28.62 -2.95
C GLY A 151 0.99 -28.09 -2.96
N ASP A 152 0.44 -27.69 -1.81
CA ASP A 152 -0.90 -27.12 -1.73
C ASP A 152 -0.99 -25.80 -2.50
N MET A 153 -2.15 -25.56 -3.10
CA MET A 153 -2.44 -24.32 -3.79
C MET A 153 -2.82 -23.23 -2.78
N VAL A 154 -2.03 -22.18 -2.70
CA VAL A 154 -2.28 -21.01 -1.87
C VAL A 154 -2.87 -19.90 -2.73
N THR A 155 -3.93 -19.25 -2.23
CA THR A 155 -4.45 -18.00 -2.78
C THR A 155 -4.01 -16.86 -1.88
N LEU A 156 -3.41 -15.84 -2.46
CA LEU A 156 -2.99 -14.61 -1.80
C LEU A 156 -3.81 -13.45 -2.34
N ASN A 157 -4.45 -12.69 -1.45
CA ASN A 157 -5.22 -11.50 -1.78
C ASN A 157 -4.50 -10.22 -1.35
N GLY A 158 -4.62 -9.18 -2.18
CA GLY A 158 -4.05 -7.86 -1.94
C GLY A 158 -4.31 -6.94 -3.11
N ASP A 159 -3.42 -6.00 -3.36
CA ASP A 159 -3.49 -5.03 -4.45
C ASP A 159 -2.11 -4.81 -5.08
N TYR A 160 -2.13 -4.30 -6.31
CA TYR A 160 -0.96 -3.86 -7.09
C TYR A 160 0.03 -4.99 -7.45
N PHE A 161 -0.47 -6.20 -7.67
CA PHE A 161 0.31 -7.35 -8.11
C PHE A 161 0.64 -7.31 -9.62
N LEU A 162 1.28 -6.23 -10.07
CA LEU A 162 1.84 -6.14 -11.41
C LEU A 162 3.19 -6.87 -11.47
N ASN A 163 3.27 -7.92 -12.29
CA ASN A 163 4.46 -8.78 -12.45
C ASN A 163 5.08 -9.20 -11.10
N PRO A 164 4.30 -9.86 -10.22
CA PRO A 164 4.70 -10.09 -8.85
C PRO A 164 5.78 -11.18 -8.75
N ILE A 165 6.70 -11.00 -7.81
CA ILE A 165 7.63 -12.04 -7.33
C ILE A 165 7.17 -12.46 -5.94
N VAL A 166 6.88 -13.74 -5.76
CA VAL A 166 6.50 -14.31 -4.45
C VAL A 166 7.69 -15.03 -3.83
N LYS A 167 7.88 -14.80 -2.52
CA LYS A 167 8.82 -15.56 -1.70
C LYS A 167 8.14 -16.17 -0.49
N VAL A 168 8.64 -17.32 -0.07
CA VAL A 168 8.32 -17.96 1.21
C VAL A 168 9.62 -18.03 2.03
N GLY A 169 9.71 -17.20 3.07
CA GLY A 169 10.97 -16.88 3.72
C GLY A 169 11.94 -16.25 2.72
N THR A 170 13.02 -16.96 2.39
CA THR A 170 14.04 -16.50 1.44
C THR A 170 13.91 -17.12 0.05
N GLU A 171 13.04 -18.13 -0.12
CA GLU A 171 12.92 -18.92 -1.34
C GLU A 171 11.93 -18.28 -2.32
N ASN A 172 12.35 -18.12 -3.59
CA ASN A 172 11.46 -17.67 -4.67
C ASN A 172 10.52 -18.81 -5.06
N VAL A 173 9.22 -18.51 -5.14
CA VAL A 173 8.20 -19.49 -5.50
C VAL A 173 7.56 -19.14 -6.84
N PRO A 174 7.44 -20.10 -7.79
CA PRO A 174 6.77 -19.85 -9.06
C PRO A 174 5.30 -19.45 -8.87
N VAL A 175 4.93 -18.33 -9.49
CA VAL A 175 3.54 -17.88 -9.57
C VAL A 175 2.81 -18.72 -10.61
N VAL A 176 1.69 -19.33 -10.21
CA VAL A 176 0.82 -20.12 -11.10
C VAL A 176 -0.12 -19.20 -11.88
N SER A 177 -0.69 -18.20 -11.22
CA SER A 177 -1.49 -17.16 -11.86
C SER A 177 -1.49 -15.89 -11.02
N SER A 178 -1.62 -14.72 -11.66
CA SER A 178 -1.76 -13.44 -10.98
C SER A 178 -2.71 -12.51 -11.71
N THR A 179 -3.56 -11.82 -10.96
CA THR A 179 -4.24 -10.58 -11.36
C THR A 179 -3.62 -9.42 -10.58
N LEU A 180 -4.16 -8.20 -10.67
CA LEU A 180 -3.70 -7.09 -9.82
C LEU A 180 -4.06 -7.27 -8.34
N THR A 181 -5.00 -8.16 -8.00
CA THR A 181 -5.54 -8.31 -6.63
C THR A 181 -5.47 -9.73 -6.07
N GLU A 182 -5.05 -10.70 -6.89
CA GLU A 182 -4.96 -12.11 -6.49
C GLU A 182 -3.71 -12.76 -7.08
N ILE A 183 -3.01 -13.55 -6.29
CA ILE A 183 -1.94 -14.44 -6.74
C ILE A 183 -2.26 -15.87 -6.30
N LYS A 184 -1.97 -16.85 -7.16
CA LYS A 184 -1.94 -18.27 -6.81
C LYS A 184 -0.54 -18.84 -6.98
N PHE A 185 -0.06 -19.57 -5.98
CA PHE A 185 1.24 -20.23 -6.02
C PHE A 185 1.21 -21.52 -5.18
N LYS A 186 2.07 -22.48 -5.50
CA LYS A 186 2.17 -23.72 -4.72
C LYS A 186 3.12 -23.54 -3.54
N MET A 187 2.70 -23.96 -2.35
CA MET A 187 3.57 -23.87 -1.17
C MET A 187 4.83 -24.72 -1.36
N PRO A 188 6.05 -24.19 -1.14
CA PRO A 188 7.28 -24.97 -1.25
C PRO A 188 7.49 -25.89 -0.05
N ALA A 189 8.48 -26.77 -0.15
CA ALA A 189 8.94 -27.58 0.97
C ALA A 189 9.48 -26.71 2.12
N ASN A 190 9.41 -27.21 3.35
CA ASN A 190 9.98 -26.54 4.53
C ASN A 190 9.45 -25.11 4.74
N ALA A 191 8.17 -24.87 4.44
CA ALA A 191 7.55 -23.55 4.51
C ALA A 191 7.15 -23.12 5.93
N THR A 192 6.97 -24.06 6.85
CA THR A 192 6.53 -23.81 8.24
C THR A 192 7.40 -22.77 8.94
N ASP A 193 6.76 -21.90 9.73
CA ASP A 193 7.39 -20.80 10.46
C ASP A 193 8.13 -19.77 9.58
N LYS A 194 7.73 -19.65 8.30
CA LYS A 194 8.19 -18.59 7.40
C LYS A 194 7.05 -17.67 7.02
N TYR A 195 7.39 -16.44 6.64
CA TYR A 195 6.44 -15.45 6.11
C TYR A 195 6.37 -15.54 4.59
N VAL A 196 5.22 -15.17 4.03
CA VAL A 196 5.05 -14.97 2.59
C VAL A 196 5.30 -13.50 2.28
N SER A 197 6.06 -13.21 1.22
CA SER A 197 6.23 -11.84 0.74
C SER A 197 5.96 -11.76 -0.75
N VAL A 198 5.36 -10.65 -1.17
CA VAL A 198 5.11 -10.32 -2.57
C VAL A 198 5.80 -9.01 -2.91
N THR A 199 6.54 -9.01 -4.01
CA THR A 199 7.31 -7.87 -4.49
C THR A 199 6.86 -7.49 -5.89
N ASN A 200 6.66 -6.20 -6.14
CA ASN A 200 6.65 -5.63 -7.49
C ASN A 200 7.83 -4.65 -7.62
N ILE A 201 7.93 -3.95 -8.75
CA ILE A 201 9.05 -3.01 -8.99
C ILE A 201 9.10 -1.82 -8.01
N SER A 202 8.00 -1.56 -7.29
CA SER A 202 7.81 -0.40 -6.41
C SER A 202 7.94 -0.72 -4.93
N GLY A 203 7.97 -2.00 -4.55
CA GLY A 203 8.09 -2.38 -3.14
C GLY A 203 7.75 -3.83 -2.84
N THR A 204 7.77 -4.16 -1.55
CA THR A 204 7.46 -5.48 -1.02
C THR A 204 6.43 -5.38 0.10
N ALA A 205 5.45 -6.29 0.09
CA ALA A 205 4.54 -6.53 1.20
C ALA A 205 4.79 -7.92 1.78
N VAL A 206 4.64 -8.05 3.10
CA VAL A 206 4.91 -9.28 3.85
C VAL A 206 3.66 -9.65 4.63
N SER A 207 3.35 -10.95 4.72
CA SER A 207 2.24 -11.45 5.53
C SER A 207 2.44 -11.10 7.01
N ALA A 208 1.34 -10.86 7.72
CA ALA A 208 1.38 -10.72 9.18
C ALA A 208 1.50 -12.11 9.85
N GLU A 209 1.11 -13.15 9.13
CA GLU A 209 1.02 -14.52 9.60
C GLU A 209 2.18 -15.36 9.07
N ALA A 210 2.78 -16.15 9.96
CA ALA A 210 3.75 -17.17 9.57
C ALA A 210 3.00 -18.45 9.14
N ILE A 211 3.53 -19.16 8.17
CA ILE A 211 2.93 -20.39 7.66
C ILE A 211 2.88 -21.44 8.77
N GLY A 212 1.72 -22.08 8.92
CA GLY A 212 1.42 -23.05 9.96
C GLY A 212 0.93 -22.46 11.28
N SER A 213 0.93 -21.13 11.44
CA SER A 213 0.66 -20.49 12.73
C SER A 213 -0.82 -20.39 13.12
N ALA A 214 -1.75 -20.78 12.24
CA ALA A 214 -3.19 -20.66 12.52
C ALA A 214 -3.73 -21.82 13.38
N LEU A 215 -4.62 -21.46 14.30
CA LEU A 215 -5.58 -22.32 14.98
C LEU A 215 -6.95 -22.30 14.28
N TYR A 216 -7.28 -21.20 13.59
CA TYR A 216 -8.43 -21.11 12.69
C TYR A 216 -8.05 -20.32 11.44
N ASP A 217 -8.38 -20.91 10.30
CA ASP A 217 -8.28 -20.32 8.96
C ASP A 217 -9.23 -21.09 8.06
N ASP A 218 -10.47 -20.59 7.93
CA ASP A 218 -11.66 -21.26 7.38
C ASP A 218 -12.11 -22.57 8.04
N VAL A 219 -11.20 -23.20 8.78
CA VAL A 219 -11.38 -24.45 9.50
C VAL A 219 -10.60 -24.41 10.81
N MET A 220 -11.14 -25.05 11.84
CA MET A 220 -10.47 -25.23 13.12
C MET A 220 -9.31 -26.23 12.94
N GLN A 221 -8.09 -25.76 13.12
CA GLN A 221 -6.88 -26.52 12.85
C GLN A 221 -6.53 -27.41 14.06
N GLY A 222 -6.68 -28.73 13.90
CA GLY A 222 -6.43 -29.68 14.98
C GLY A 222 -7.56 -29.72 16.02
N ASP A 223 -8.80 -29.47 15.60
CA ASP A 223 -9.98 -29.53 16.47
C ASP A 223 -10.09 -30.89 17.19
N ALA A 224 -10.09 -30.86 18.51
CA ALA A 224 -10.32 -32.00 19.40
C ALA A 224 -11.68 -31.91 20.11
N GLY A 225 -12.51 -30.94 19.72
CA GLY A 225 -13.85 -30.71 20.24
C GLY A 225 -14.04 -29.26 20.67
N HIS A 226 -15.21 -28.71 20.34
CA HIS A 226 -15.61 -27.38 20.74
C HIS A 226 -17.11 -27.37 21.09
N TRP A 227 -17.50 -26.56 22.08
CA TRP A 227 -18.90 -26.49 22.52
C TRP A 227 -19.22 -25.16 23.20
N MET A 228 -20.51 -24.84 23.24
CA MET A 228 -21.05 -23.75 24.04
C MET A 228 -21.44 -24.26 25.43
N TRP A 229 -21.37 -23.41 26.45
CA TRP A 229 -21.83 -23.76 27.80
C TRP A 229 -23.35 -23.88 27.91
N GLN A 230 -24.07 -23.20 27.01
CA GLN A 230 -25.53 -23.23 26.95
C GLN A 230 -26.01 -23.69 25.57
N THR A 231 -27.08 -24.48 25.55
CA THR A 231 -27.66 -25.03 24.32
C THR A 231 -28.40 -23.99 23.47
N ALA A 232 -28.80 -22.88 24.08
CA ALA A 232 -29.46 -21.77 23.38
C ALA A 232 -28.47 -20.85 22.63
N ASP A 233 -27.19 -20.96 22.96
CA ASP A 233 -26.11 -20.20 22.35
C ASP A 233 -25.61 -20.89 21.06
N SER A 234 -24.86 -20.19 20.21
CA SER A 234 -24.35 -20.78 18.95
C SER A 234 -22.87 -20.54 18.71
N PHE A 235 -22.23 -21.53 18.09
CA PHE A 235 -20.85 -21.53 17.62
C PHE A 235 -20.86 -21.98 16.16
N ASP A 236 -20.80 -21.02 15.24
CA ASP A 236 -20.74 -21.26 13.80
C ASP A 236 -19.32 -21.01 13.29
N THR A 237 -18.58 -22.08 12.97
CA THR A 237 -17.21 -22.00 12.45
C THR A 237 -17.13 -21.68 10.96
N GLY A 238 -18.26 -21.55 10.26
CA GLY A 238 -18.34 -21.40 8.81
C GLY A 238 -19.07 -20.13 8.37
N TYR A 239 -19.02 -19.06 9.17
CA TYR A 239 -19.78 -17.84 8.91
C TYR A 239 -19.14 -17.02 7.79
N LYS A 240 -19.84 -16.87 6.65
CA LYS A 240 -19.27 -16.31 5.40
C LYS A 240 -19.53 -14.82 5.16
N VAL A 241 -20.31 -14.16 6.02
CA VAL A 241 -20.83 -12.81 5.73
C VAL A 241 -19.81 -11.72 6.08
N ASP A 242 -19.17 -11.81 7.24
CA ASP A 242 -18.24 -10.80 7.76
C ASP A 242 -16.98 -11.48 8.27
N LYS A 243 -15.85 -11.20 7.63
CA LYS A 243 -14.60 -11.98 7.70
C LYS A 243 -13.42 -11.14 7.22
N VAL A 244 -12.21 -11.54 7.58
CA VAL A 244 -10.95 -10.81 7.33
C VAL A 244 -9.82 -11.69 6.81
N GLN A 245 -9.84 -12.99 7.09
CA GLN A 245 -8.88 -13.99 6.61
C GLN A 245 -9.67 -15.08 5.88
N GLY A 246 -9.20 -15.47 4.69
CA GLY A 246 -9.86 -16.52 3.91
C GLY A 246 -11.33 -16.22 3.55
N GLU A 247 -12.15 -17.27 3.59
CA GLU A 247 -13.53 -17.32 3.09
C GLU A 247 -14.62 -17.33 4.19
N SER A 248 -14.24 -17.45 5.45
CA SER A 248 -15.14 -17.52 6.60
C SER A 248 -14.49 -17.06 7.90
N SER A 249 -15.34 -16.63 8.83
CA SER A 249 -14.98 -16.38 10.22
C SER A 249 -15.77 -17.28 11.16
N ILE A 250 -15.41 -17.27 12.43
CA ILE A 250 -16.19 -17.87 13.50
C ILE A 250 -17.20 -16.86 14.02
N LYS A 251 -18.46 -17.26 14.15
CA LYS A 251 -19.52 -16.50 14.81
C LYS A 251 -19.97 -17.18 16.09
N PHE A 252 -19.84 -16.45 17.19
CA PHE A 252 -20.40 -16.82 18.49
C PHE A 252 -21.62 -15.97 18.79
N VAL A 253 -22.69 -16.60 19.30
CA VAL A 253 -23.82 -15.91 19.93
C VAL A 253 -23.87 -16.38 21.38
N PHE A 254 -23.52 -15.48 22.31
CA PHE A 254 -23.52 -15.74 23.74
C PHE A 254 -24.72 -15.08 24.43
N GLY A 255 -25.33 -15.80 25.37
CA GLY A 255 -26.07 -15.17 26.47
C GLY A 255 -25.14 -14.44 27.45
N GLY A 256 -25.72 -13.63 28.34
CA GLY A 256 -24.93 -12.87 29.33
C GLY A 256 -24.11 -13.78 30.24
N TRP A 257 -22.79 -13.53 30.34
CA TRP A 257 -21.82 -14.32 31.12
C TRP A 257 -21.60 -15.78 30.68
N ASN A 258 -22.21 -16.20 29.57
CA ASN A 258 -21.96 -17.52 28.99
C ASN A 258 -20.61 -17.58 28.29
N GLY A 259 -20.24 -18.77 27.83
CA GLY A 259 -18.93 -19.02 27.24
C GLY A 259 -18.92 -20.21 26.30
N ALA A 260 -17.74 -20.42 25.71
CA ALA A 260 -17.42 -21.51 24.81
C ALA A 260 -16.06 -22.09 25.17
N ASP A 261 -15.91 -23.40 24.97
CA ASP A 261 -14.63 -24.07 25.06
C ASP A 261 -14.23 -24.58 23.68
N MET A 262 -12.94 -24.48 23.41
CA MET A 262 -12.29 -25.07 22.24
C MET A 262 -11.11 -25.90 22.74
N LYS A 263 -11.08 -27.17 22.34
CA LYS A 263 -9.95 -28.07 22.54
C LYS A 263 -9.28 -28.34 21.20
N PHE A 264 -7.96 -28.41 21.25
CA PHE A 264 -7.11 -28.68 20.12
C PHE A 264 -6.20 -29.86 20.45
N ASN A 265 -5.78 -30.59 19.43
CA ASN A 265 -4.60 -31.43 19.52
C ASN A 265 -3.42 -30.55 19.96
N SER A 266 -2.73 -30.99 21.02
CA SER A 266 -1.66 -30.20 21.64
C SER A 266 -0.60 -29.80 20.61
N ARG A 267 -0.27 -28.50 20.56
CA ARG A 267 0.73 -27.93 19.66
C ARG A 267 1.93 -27.42 20.43
N ASP A 268 3.12 -27.67 19.91
CA ASP A 268 4.33 -26.97 20.35
C ASP A 268 4.24 -25.50 19.96
N VAL A 269 4.31 -24.61 20.96
CA VAL A 269 4.27 -23.17 20.77
C VAL A 269 5.54 -22.46 21.23
N SER A 270 6.61 -23.22 21.46
CA SER A 270 7.92 -22.72 21.92
C SER A 270 8.56 -21.69 20.98
N LYS A 271 8.20 -21.67 19.69
CA LYS A 271 8.67 -20.70 18.70
C LYS A 271 7.82 -19.43 18.61
N TYR A 272 6.67 -19.40 19.27
CA TYR A 272 5.76 -18.26 19.24
C TYR A 272 5.90 -17.43 20.53
N LYS A 273 5.53 -16.15 20.44
CA LYS A 273 5.58 -15.19 21.55
C LYS A 273 4.21 -14.77 22.06
N ALA A 274 3.14 -15.00 21.28
CA ALA A 274 1.80 -14.59 21.63
C ALA A 274 0.74 -15.45 20.93
N PHE A 275 -0.43 -15.52 21.56
CA PHE A 275 -1.69 -15.88 20.89
C PHE A 275 -2.22 -14.64 20.19
N ARG A 276 -2.73 -14.78 18.96
CA ARG A 276 -3.41 -13.72 18.23
C ARG A 276 -4.81 -14.15 17.82
N VAL A 277 -5.69 -13.16 17.68
CA VAL A 277 -7.02 -13.33 17.08
C VAL A 277 -7.52 -11.97 16.62
N LYS A 278 -8.15 -11.92 15.43
CA LYS A 278 -8.96 -10.78 15.02
C LYS A 278 -10.36 -10.97 15.59
N VAL A 279 -10.90 -9.94 16.21
CA VAL A 279 -12.22 -10.00 16.86
C VAL A 279 -13.06 -8.78 16.55
N LYS A 280 -14.38 -8.97 16.61
CA LYS A 280 -15.36 -7.91 16.46
C LYS A 280 -16.62 -8.24 17.27
N SER A 281 -17.22 -7.22 17.87
CA SER A 281 -18.57 -7.29 18.43
C SER A 281 -19.58 -6.80 17.39
N ILE A 282 -20.69 -7.51 17.21
CA ILE A 282 -21.82 -6.98 16.42
C ILE A 282 -22.56 -5.89 17.21
N SER A 283 -22.59 -6.00 18.54
CA SER A 283 -23.17 -4.98 19.41
C SER A 283 -22.26 -3.74 19.47
N ALA A 284 -22.87 -2.56 19.34
CA ALA A 284 -22.23 -1.26 19.56
C ALA A 284 -22.18 -0.84 21.05
N ASN A 285 -22.54 -1.73 21.98
CA ASN A 285 -22.49 -1.44 23.40
C ASN A 285 -21.04 -1.20 23.85
N THR A 286 -20.79 -0.07 24.54
CA THR A 286 -19.45 0.32 25.00
C THR A 286 -18.82 -0.65 26.01
N ASN A 287 -19.63 -1.50 26.64
CA ASN A 287 -19.19 -2.52 27.58
C ASN A 287 -18.87 -3.86 26.89
N ALA A 288 -19.06 -3.99 25.58
CA ALA A 288 -18.71 -5.20 24.81
C ALA A 288 -17.30 -5.66 25.15
N SER A 289 -17.19 -6.85 25.73
CA SER A 289 -15.92 -7.42 26.15
C SER A 289 -16.00 -8.94 26.24
N ILE A 290 -14.86 -9.57 26.02
CA ILE A 290 -14.67 -11.01 26.09
C ILE A 290 -13.47 -11.32 26.98
N THR A 291 -13.58 -12.38 27.77
CA THR A 291 -12.47 -12.90 28.57
C THR A 291 -11.91 -14.13 27.87
N PHE A 292 -10.62 -14.08 27.54
CA PHE A 292 -9.84 -15.21 27.06
C PHE A 292 -9.25 -15.93 28.26
N VAL A 293 -9.47 -17.24 28.33
CA VAL A 293 -9.07 -18.06 29.47
C VAL A 293 -8.10 -19.14 29.00
N PHE A 294 -6.97 -19.25 29.70
CA PHE A 294 -5.87 -20.18 29.40
C PHE A 294 -5.50 -21.01 30.63
N GLY A 295 -4.92 -22.19 30.41
CA GLY A 295 -4.40 -23.06 31.47
C GLY A 295 -5.48 -23.54 32.45
N GLY A 296 -6.69 -23.81 31.96
CA GLY A 296 -7.80 -24.27 32.79
C GLY A 296 -8.17 -23.27 33.90
N TRP A 297 -8.43 -22.01 33.52
CA TRP A 297 -8.78 -20.89 34.42
C TRP A 297 -7.63 -20.27 35.21
N ALA A 298 -6.40 -20.76 35.05
CA ALA A 298 -5.22 -20.16 35.68
C ALA A 298 -4.97 -18.72 35.22
N TYR A 299 -5.26 -18.41 33.96
CA TYR A 299 -5.08 -17.08 33.38
C TYR A 299 -6.36 -16.60 32.70
N GLN A 300 -6.79 -15.39 33.01
CA GLN A 300 -8.03 -14.79 32.53
C GLN A 300 -7.75 -13.37 32.05
N ILE A 301 -7.85 -13.16 30.74
CA ILE A 301 -7.47 -11.92 30.08
C ILE A 301 -8.72 -11.30 29.46
N LYS A 302 -9.28 -10.29 30.12
CA LYS A 302 -10.43 -9.54 29.63
C LYS A 302 -10.01 -8.48 28.61
N LYS A 303 -10.68 -8.42 27.46
CA LYS A 303 -10.46 -7.43 26.41
C LYS A 303 -11.78 -6.80 25.95
N SER A 304 -11.78 -5.49 25.78
CA SER A 304 -12.91 -4.77 25.19
C SER A 304 -12.98 -5.01 23.68
N LEU A 305 -14.19 -5.00 23.13
CA LEU A 305 -14.48 -5.26 21.74
C LEU A 305 -15.06 -4.03 21.06
N ALA A 306 -14.69 -3.83 19.79
CA ALA A 306 -15.23 -2.78 18.94
C ALA A 306 -16.16 -3.37 17.87
N THR A 307 -16.89 -2.50 17.16
CA THR A 307 -17.72 -2.87 16.00
C THR A 307 -16.93 -2.98 14.70
N ASN A 308 -15.68 -2.53 14.69
CA ASN A 308 -14.72 -2.82 13.63
C ASN A 308 -13.83 -3.98 14.06
N TRP A 309 -13.29 -4.73 13.11
CA TRP A 309 -12.31 -5.77 13.38
C TRP A 309 -11.06 -5.18 14.03
N THR A 310 -10.65 -5.75 15.16
CA THR A 310 -9.42 -5.40 15.85
C THR A 310 -8.59 -6.65 16.12
N THR A 311 -7.27 -6.54 16.03
CA THR A 311 -6.36 -7.61 16.42
C THR A 311 -6.11 -7.55 17.93
N ILE A 312 -6.31 -8.68 18.60
CA ILE A 312 -5.87 -8.90 19.97
C ILE A 312 -4.65 -9.81 19.92
N GLU A 313 -3.56 -9.36 20.54
CA GLU A 313 -2.41 -10.20 20.86
C GLU A 313 -2.32 -10.36 22.38
N ILE A 314 -2.16 -11.60 22.83
CA ILE A 314 -1.95 -11.96 24.24
C ILE A 314 -0.55 -12.57 24.33
N PRO A 315 0.45 -11.80 24.82
CA PRO A 315 1.80 -12.29 25.02
C PRO A 315 1.82 -13.54 25.90
N PHE A 316 2.61 -14.53 25.52
CA PHE A 316 2.77 -15.76 26.31
C PHE A 316 3.37 -15.51 27.69
N SER A 317 4.12 -14.41 27.85
CA SER A 317 4.59 -13.94 29.16
C SER A 317 3.45 -13.59 30.13
N GLU A 318 2.25 -13.26 29.64
CA GLU A 318 1.07 -12.97 30.48
C GLU A 318 0.33 -14.24 30.91
N ILE A 319 0.59 -15.38 30.26
CA ILE A 319 -0.13 -16.65 30.48
C ILE A 319 0.80 -17.81 30.88
N GLY A 320 1.91 -17.49 31.56
CA GLY A 320 2.80 -18.48 32.17
C GLY A 320 3.88 -19.04 31.25
N ASN A 321 4.11 -18.44 30.08
CA ASN A 321 5.06 -18.88 29.05
C ASN A 321 4.86 -20.37 28.65
N PRO A 322 3.66 -20.73 28.15
CA PRO A 322 3.38 -22.09 27.74
C PRO A 322 4.34 -22.54 26.63
N THR A 323 4.75 -23.80 26.69
CA THR A 323 5.45 -24.49 25.60
C THR A 323 4.50 -25.30 24.74
N THR A 324 3.29 -25.57 25.23
CA THR A 324 2.21 -26.25 24.50
C THR A 324 0.90 -25.50 24.56
N PHE A 325 0.07 -25.62 23.52
CA PHE A 325 -1.27 -25.05 23.47
C PHE A 325 -2.30 -26.09 23.00
N ASP A 326 -3.34 -26.32 23.80
CA ASP A 326 -4.36 -27.35 23.56
C ASP A 326 -5.78 -26.92 23.95
N GLN A 327 -5.96 -25.77 24.60
CA GLN A 327 -7.27 -25.29 25.02
C GLN A 327 -7.35 -23.77 25.01
N LEU A 328 -8.50 -23.27 24.55
CA LEU A 328 -8.94 -21.90 24.75
C LEU A 328 -10.37 -21.91 25.27
N THR A 329 -10.63 -21.13 26.31
CA THR A 329 -11.98 -20.89 26.81
C THR A 329 -12.31 -19.41 26.62
N LEU A 330 -13.52 -19.12 26.17
CA LEU A 330 -14.03 -17.77 25.93
C LEU A 330 -15.22 -17.53 26.85
N GLN A 331 -15.31 -16.33 27.43
CA GLN A 331 -16.47 -15.92 28.22
C GLN A 331 -16.93 -14.51 27.84
N GLU A 332 -18.22 -14.36 27.50
CA GLU A 332 -18.87 -13.05 27.39
C GLU A 332 -18.77 -12.33 28.74
N SER A 333 -18.32 -11.08 28.74
CA SER A 333 -18.00 -10.39 30.00
C SER A 333 -18.40 -8.91 30.03
N GLY A 334 -19.26 -8.50 29.11
CA GLY A 334 -19.73 -7.13 28.99
C GLY A 334 -20.89 -6.78 29.93
N GLY A 335 -21.60 -7.77 30.46
CA GLY A 335 -22.61 -7.56 31.51
C GLY A 335 -23.87 -6.82 31.03
N PHE A 336 -24.23 -6.95 29.75
CA PHE A 336 -25.42 -6.33 29.16
C PHE A 336 -26.42 -7.35 28.56
N GLY A 337 -26.34 -8.61 28.98
CA GLY A 337 -27.32 -9.65 28.62
C GLY A 337 -26.93 -10.56 27.45
N GLY A 338 -25.68 -10.49 26.98
CA GLY A 338 -25.16 -11.35 25.92
C GLY A 338 -24.61 -10.55 24.74
N ASN A 339 -23.84 -11.21 23.87
CA ASN A 339 -23.25 -10.57 22.71
C ASN A 339 -23.09 -11.54 21.54
N THR A 340 -23.13 -11.01 20.32
CA THR A 340 -22.66 -11.73 19.13
C THR A 340 -21.26 -11.25 18.79
N ILE A 341 -20.31 -12.18 18.79
CA ILE A 341 -18.88 -11.92 18.60
C ILE A 341 -18.42 -12.69 17.37
N LEU A 342 -17.65 -12.02 16.52
CA LEU A 342 -16.95 -12.65 15.40
C LEU A 342 -15.48 -12.78 15.76
N MET A 343 -14.87 -13.91 15.39
CA MET A 343 -13.45 -14.17 15.51
C MET A 343 -12.89 -14.72 14.21
N ASP A 344 -11.69 -14.32 13.85
CA ASP A 344 -11.02 -14.76 12.64
C ASP A 344 -9.49 -14.64 12.82
N ASP A 345 -8.70 -15.24 11.92
CA ASP A 345 -7.23 -15.27 11.99
C ASP A 345 -6.69 -15.62 13.40
N MET A 346 -7.32 -16.62 14.01
CA MET A 346 -6.91 -17.09 15.33
C MET A 346 -5.66 -17.96 15.18
N GLY A 347 -4.62 -17.68 15.94
CA GLY A 347 -3.34 -18.40 15.81
C GLY A 347 -2.26 -17.86 16.72
N PHE A 348 -1.02 -17.97 16.26
CA PHE A 348 0.16 -17.59 17.02
C PHE A 348 1.06 -16.62 16.27
N VAL A 349 1.77 -15.77 17.03
CA VAL A 349 2.74 -14.81 16.52
C VAL A 349 4.15 -15.37 16.69
N LEU A 350 4.90 -15.50 15.59
CA LEU A 350 6.27 -16.00 15.61
C LEU A 350 7.21 -15.03 16.37
N LYS A 351 8.22 -15.58 17.05
CA LYS A 351 9.18 -14.81 17.86
C LYS A 351 9.90 -13.74 17.05
#